data_AF-J9B9F6-F1
#
_entry.id   AF-J9B9F6-F1
#
_cell.length_a   1.000
_cell.length_b   1.000
_cell.length_c   1.000
_cell.angle_alpha   90.00
_cell.angle_beta   90.00
_cell.angle_gamma   90.00
#
_symmetry.space_group_name_H-M   'P 1'
#
loop_
_entity.id
_entity.type
_entity.pdbx_description
1 polymer ?
#
loop_
_entity_poly.entity_id
_entity_poly.type
_entity_poly.pdbx_seq_one_letter_code
_entity_poly.pdbx_strand_id
1 'polypeptide(L)'
;SIHHPSWHQGSIRICSPYRAFTTDKLNAILGVRMGLKHLNVTLTSVPTSEKEHKSLDGLEYNERFEFLNVLSMEMELEKSLKKGLPYPILKVIEYLSVDRAGFIWGRQYRLTGHYTIYLL
;
A
#
# COMPACT_ATOMS: atom_id res chain seq x y z
N SER A 1 -11.58 12.67 11.75
CA SER A 1 -11.97 11.64 12.73
C SER A 1 -10.80 10.69 12.95
N ILE A 2 -10.46 10.37 14.20
CA ILE A 2 -9.28 9.58 14.62
C ILE A 2 -9.23 8.21 13.91
N HIS A 3 -10.39 7.64 13.60
CA HIS A 3 -10.51 6.33 12.95
C HIS A 3 -10.59 6.38 11.43
N HIS A 4 -10.68 7.57 10.82
CA HIS A 4 -10.81 7.70 9.37
C HIS A 4 -9.42 7.80 8.72
N PRO A 5 -9.02 6.88 7.82
CA PRO A 5 -7.67 6.81 7.26
C PRO A 5 -7.46 7.78 6.08
N SER A 6 -7.94 9.02 6.17
CA SER A 6 -7.88 10.00 5.08
C SER A 6 -7.18 11.29 5.47
N TRP A 7 -6.17 11.20 6.33
CA TRP A 7 -5.34 12.35 6.67
C TRP A 7 -4.47 12.78 5.49
N HIS A 8 -4.03 11.82 4.68
CA HIS A 8 -3.42 12.07 3.39
C HIS A 8 -3.78 10.93 2.44
N GLN A 9 -4.17 11.24 1.21
CA GLN A 9 -4.56 10.24 0.22
C GLN A 9 -4.04 10.60 -1.17
N GLY A 10 -3.78 9.57 -1.97
CA GLY A 10 -3.44 9.70 -3.37
C GLY A 10 -3.82 8.44 -4.13
N SER A 11 -4.09 8.58 -5.42
CA SER A 11 -4.33 7.46 -6.32
C SER A 11 -3.69 7.72 -7.68
N ILE A 12 -3.26 6.65 -8.33
CA ILE A 12 -2.61 6.69 -9.63
C ILE A 12 -2.94 5.44 -10.43
N ARG A 13 -3.14 5.61 -11.74
CA ARG A 13 -3.25 4.47 -12.66
C ARG A 13 -1.87 3.96 -13.02
N ILE A 14 -1.65 2.66 -12.85
CA ILE A 14 -0.38 1.99 -13.11
C ILE A 14 -0.59 0.82 -14.07
N CYS A 15 0.48 0.48 -14.79
CA CYS A 15 0.60 -0.77 -15.54
C CYS A 15 1.89 -1.46 -15.08
N SER A 16 1.75 -2.50 -14.26
CA SER A 16 2.88 -3.11 -13.54
C SER A 16 2.76 -4.62 -13.44
N PRO A 17 3.86 -5.37 -13.31
CA PRO A 17 3.81 -6.78 -12.94
C PRO A 17 3.02 -6.98 -11.65
N TYR A 18 2.15 -8.00 -11.61
CA TYR A 18 1.24 -8.20 -10.47
C TYR A 18 1.71 -9.27 -9.48
N ARG A 19 2.24 -10.40 -9.96
CA ARG A 19 2.60 -11.56 -9.13
C ARG A 19 3.81 -12.30 -9.71
N ALA A 20 4.46 -13.10 -8.86
CA ALA A 20 5.54 -13.99 -9.24
C ALA A 20 5.10 -15.03 -10.29
N PHE A 21 6.07 -15.51 -11.07
CA PHE A 21 5.93 -16.58 -12.07
C PHE A 21 4.94 -16.28 -13.22
N THR A 22 4.60 -15.00 -13.43
CA THR A 22 3.89 -14.52 -14.61
C THR A 22 4.58 -13.27 -15.15
N THR A 23 4.53 -13.08 -16.47
CA THR A 23 4.96 -11.86 -17.17
C THR A 23 3.82 -10.87 -17.35
N ASP A 24 2.60 -11.25 -16.97
CA ASP A 24 1.40 -10.44 -17.16
C ASP A 24 1.50 -9.14 -16.38
N LYS A 25 1.10 -8.05 -17.04
CA LYS A 25 1.01 -6.73 -16.43
C LYS A 25 -0.43 -6.43 -16.09
N LEU A 26 -0.63 -5.96 -14.87
CA LEU A 26 -1.92 -5.52 -14.39
C LEU A 26 -2.07 -4.03 -14.65
N ASN A 27 -3.12 -3.66 -15.40
CA ASN A 27 -3.61 -2.29 -15.50
C ASN A 27 -4.56 -2.01 -14.34
N ALA A 28 -4.15 -1.20 -13.37
CA ALA A 28 -4.90 -1.00 -12.14
C ALA A 28 -4.78 0.43 -11.61
N ILE A 29 -5.72 0.81 -10.76
CA ILE A 29 -5.65 2.01 -9.94
C ILE A 29 -5.04 1.60 -8.59
N LEU A 30 -3.85 2.11 -8.30
CA LEU A 30 -3.19 2.00 -7.01
C LEU A 30 -3.60 3.22 -6.17
N GLY A 31 -4.18 2.98 -5.01
CA GLY A 31 -4.56 4.01 -4.05
C GLY A 31 -3.84 3.82 -2.73
N VAL A 32 -3.45 4.92 -2.11
CA VAL A 32 -2.79 4.96 -0.80
C VAL A 32 -3.54 5.96 0.06
N ARG A 33 -3.97 5.51 1.23
CA ARG A 33 -4.75 6.30 2.20
C ARG A 33 -4.08 6.21 3.57
N MET A 34 -3.45 7.29 3.99
CA MET A 34 -2.74 7.41 5.25
C MET A 34 -3.69 7.90 6.36
N GLY A 35 -3.82 7.10 7.42
CA GLY A 35 -4.35 7.54 8.70
C GLY A 35 -3.23 7.96 9.66
N LEU A 36 -3.57 8.08 10.95
CA LEU A 36 -2.58 8.36 12.01
C LEU A 36 -1.88 7.08 12.51
N LYS A 37 -2.61 5.96 12.51
CA LYS A 37 -2.12 4.66 12.97
C LYS A 37 -1.96 3.62 11.87
N HIS A 38 -2.81 3.72 10.85
CA HIS A 38 -2.95 2.70 9.84
C HIS A 38 -2.84 3.30 8.45
N LEU A 39 -2.26 2.53 7.55
CA LEU A 39 -2.20 2.79 6.13
C LEU A 39 -3.15 1.82 5.43
N ASN A 40 -3.97 2.34 4.54
CA ASN A 40 -4.79 1.55 3.64
C ASN A 40 -4.23 1.64 2.22
N VAL A 41 -3.91 0.49 1.62
CA VAL A 41 -3.46 0.40 0.23
C VAL A 41 -4.52 -0.35 -0.56
N THR A 42 -5.01 0.30 -1.61
CA THR A 42 -6.02 -0.28 -2.52
C THR A 42 -5.40 -0.56 -3.88
N LEU A 43 -5.74 -1.69 -4.49
CA LEU A 43 -5.35 -2.01 -5.86
C LEU A 43 -6.57 -2.57 -6.59
N THR A 44 -7.12 -1.79 -7.52
CA THR A 44 -8.34 -2.13 -8.26
C THR A 44 -8.00 -2.27 -9.73
N SER A 45 -8.27 -3.43 -10.34
CA SER A 45 -8.05 -3.62 -11.76
C SER A 45 -9.00 -2.77 -12.60
N VAL A 46 -8.49 -2.23 -13.69
CA VAL A 46 -9.29 -1.48 -14.65
C VAL A 46 -9.66 -2.43 -15.78
N PRO A 47 -10.96 -2.66 -16.05
CA PRO A 47 -11.38 -3.56 -17.10
C PRO A 47 -10.77 -3.13 -18.44
N THR A 48 -10.08 -4.04 -19.10
CA THR A 48 -9.54 -3.79 -20.44
C THR A 48 -10.42 -4.54 -21.44
N SER A 49 -10.87 -3.87 -22.49
CA SER A 49 -11.77 -4.45 -23.50
C SER A 49 -11.14 -5.60 -24.31
N GLU A 50 -9.86 -5.87 -24.12
CA GLU A 50 -9.07 -6.88 -24.82
C GLU A 50 -9.23 -8.25 -24.16
N LYS A 51 -9.61 -9.25 -24.96
CA LYS A 51 -10.01 -10.60 -24.52
C LYS A 51 -8.89 -11.41 -23.84
N GLU A 52 -7.64 -10.94 -23.88
CA GLU A 52 -6.45 -11.70 -23.45
C GLU A 52 -6.24 -11.71 -21.92
N HIS A 53 -6.83 -10.78 -21.16
CA HIS A 53 -6.56 -10.63 -19.71
C HIS A 53 -7.80 -10.78 -18.80
N LYS A 54 -8.83 -11.52 -19.23
CA LYS A 54 -10.08 -11.72 -18.44
C LYS A 54 -9.86 -12.28 -17.02
N SER A 55 -8.75 -12.95 -16.75
CA SER A 55 -8.45 -13.52 -15.43
C SER A 55 -8.10 -12.47 -14.36
N LEU A 56 -7.76 -11.24 -14.77
CA LEU A 56 -7.37 -10.15 -13.89
C LEU A 56 -8.46 -9.07 -13.74
N ASP A 57 -9.57 -9.20 -14.47
CA ASP A 57 -10.72 -8.31 -14.37
C ASP A 57 -11.48 -8.52 -13.05
N GLY A 58 -11.86 -7.44 -12.38
CA GLY A 58 -12.61 -7.47 -11.12
C GLY A 58 -11.76 -7.74 -9.86
N LEU A 59 -10.43 -7.64 -9.98
CA LEU A 59 -9.50 -7.84 -8.89
C LEU A 59 -9.41 -6.57 -8.03
N GLU A 60 -9.82 -6.70 -6.77
CA GLU A 60 -9.86 -5.61 -5.79
C GLU A 60 -9.15 -6.02 -4.50
N TYR A 61 -8.11 -5.26 -4.16
CA TYR A 61 -7.44 -5.35 -2.87
C TYR A 61 -7.70 -4.10 -2.05
N ASN A 62 -7.90 -4.29 -0.75
CA ASN A 62 -7.97 -3.23 0.26
C ASN A 62 -7.25 -3.73 1.51
N GLU A 63 -5.93 -3.56 1.53
CA GLU A 63 -5.08 -4.04 2.62
C GLU A 63 -4.82 -2.92 3.62
N ARG A 64 -4.79 -3.26 4.91
CA ARG A 64 -4.59 -2.31 6.01
C ARG A 64 -3.36 -2.73 6.81
N PHE A 65 -2.41 -1.80 6.96
CA PHE A 65 -1.15 -2.00 7.66
C PHE A 65 -1.04 -1.07 8.86
N GLU A 66 -0.53 -1.58 9.98
CA GLU A 66 -0.19 -0.76 11.14
C GLU A 66 1.23 -0.23 11.01
N PHE A 67 1.39 1.10 10.98
CA PHE A 67 2.69 1.71 10.74
C PHE A 67 3.26 2.52 11.90
N LEU A 68 2.53 2.72 13.01
CA LEU A 68 2.96 3.61 14.11
C LEU A 68 4.33 3.26 14.70
N ASN A 69 4.64 1.98 14.84
CA ASN A 69 5.90 1.52 15.40
C ASN A 69 6.88 1.15 14.28
N VAL A 70 8.17 1.39 14.48
CA VAL A 70 9.20 1.01 13.50
C VAL A 70 9.19 -0.50 13.28
N LEU A 71 9.12 -1.27 14.37
CA LEU A 71 9.02 -2.73 14.33
C LEU A 71 7.75 -3.21 13.63
N SER A 72 6.64 -2.45 13.72
CA SER A 72 5.38 -2.87 13.08
C SER A 72 5.51 -2.86 11.57
N MET A 73 6.20 -1.88 10.98
CA MET A 73 6.37 -1.81 9.53
C MET A 73 7.19 -2.97 8.95
N GLU A 74 8.30 -3.34 9.61
CA GLU A 74 9.12 -4.48 9.15
C GLU A 74 8.35 -5.81 9.27
N MET A 75 7.64 -6.00 10.38
CA MET A 75 6.79 -7.18 10.57
C MET A 75 5.64 -7.24 9.56
N GLU A 76 4.98 -6.12 9.27
CA GLU A 76 3.92 -6.06 8.27
C GLU A 76 4.45 -6.31 6.85
N LEU A 77 5.66 -5.86 6.53
CA LEU A 77 6.32 -6.20 5.27
C LEU A 77 6.58 -7.71 5.17
N GLU A 78 7.14 -8.32 6.22
CA GLU A 78 7.41 -9.77 6.25
C GLU A 78 6.12 -10.59 6.13
N LYS A 79 5.06 -10.22 6.86
CA LYS A 79 3.74 -10.86 6.75
C LYS A 79 3.17 -10.73 5.34
N SER A 80 3.30 -9.55 4.73
CA SER A 80 2.80 -9.27 3.38
C SER A 80 3.52 -10.09 2.32
N LEU A 81 4.83 -10.27 2.46
CA LEU A 81 5.64 -11.14 1.60
C LEU A 81 5.21 -12.60 1.75
N LYS A 82 5.03 -13.09 2.98
CA LYS A 82 4.55 -14.46 3.25
C LYS A 82 3.13 -14.70 2.72
N LYS A 83 2.25 -13.70 2.80
CA LYS A 83 0.88 -13.75 2.24
C LYS A 83 0.88 -13.76 0.72
N GLY A 84 1.96 -13.29 0.07
CA GLY A 84 2.06 -13.21 -1.38
C GLY A 84 1.20 -12.09 -1.97
N LEU A 85 1.16 -10.93 -1.32
CA LEU A 85 0.45 -9.76 -1.84
C LEU A 85 0.99 -9.32 -3.21
N PRO A 86 0.15 -8.66 -4.05
CA PRO A 86 0.60 -8.11 -5.32
C PRO A 86 1.81 -7.18 -5.18
N TYR A 87 2.71 -7.23 -6.16
CA TYR A 87 3.94 -6.43 -6.15
C TYR A 87 3.70 -4.92 -5.96
N PRO A 88 2.67 -4.28 -6.56
CA PRO A 88 2.42 -2.86 -6.32
C PRO A 88 2.13 -2.53 -4.86
N ILE A 89 1.41 -3.39 -4.14
CA ILE A 89 1.11 -3.20 -2.72
C ILE A 89 2.38 -3.38 -1.89
N LEU A 90 3.15 -4.44 -2.17
CA LEU A 90 4.43 -4.69 -1.49
C LEU A 90 5.39 -3.51 -1.67
N LYS A 91 5.42 -2.90 -2.85
CA LYS A 91 6.29 -1.75 -3.13
C LYS A 91 5.96 -0.54 -2.26
N VAL A 92 4.68 -0.28 -2.02
CA VAL A 92 4.24 0.82 -1.13
C VAL A 92 4.70 0.57 0.31
N ILE A 93 4.55 -0.65 0.82
CA ILE A 93 4.96 -1.00 2.19
C ILE A 93 6.49 -0.92 2.31
N GLU A 94 7.22 -1.48 1.35
CA GLU A 94 8.68 -1.43 1.29
C GLU A 94 9.20 0.02 1.35
N TYR A 95 8.58 0.92 0.58
CA TYR A 95 8.93 2.33 0.59
C TYR A 95 8.77 2.98 1.98
N LEU A 96 7.76 2.58 2.73
CA LEU A 96 7.48 3.13 4.06
C LEU A 96 8.26 2.43 5.19
N SER A 97 8.75 1.21 4.95
CA SER A 97 9.63 0.51 5.89
C SER A 97 11.08 0.99 5.79
N VAL A 98 11.50 1.51 4.64
CA VAL A 98 12.85 2.07 4.46
C VAL A 98 12.98 3.39 5.24
N ASP A 99 14.11 3.56 5.93
CA ASP A 99 14.48 4.80 6.65
C ASP A 99 15.93 5.23 6.31
N ARG A 100 16.31 5.06 5.03
CA ARG A 100 17.68 5.29 4.53
C ARG A 100 17.66 6.01 3.18
N ALA A 101 18.79 6.58 2.78
CA ALA A 101 18.99 7.17 1.44
C ALA A 101 17.97 8.28 1.04
N GLY A 102 17.51 9.08 1.99
CA GLY A 102 16.55 10.19 1.74
C GLY A 102 15.08 9.78 1.73
N PHE A 103 14.77 8.50 1.87
CA PHE A 103 13.40 7.98 1.96
C PHE A 103 12.93 7.93 3.42
N ILE A 104 12.73 9.11 4.02
CA ILE A 104 12.36 9.27 5.45
C ILE A 104 10.85 9.37 5.70
N TRP A 105 10.03 9.15 4.66
CA TRP A 105 8.58 9.37 4.70
C TRP A 105 7.90 8.47 5.74
N GLY A 106 8.31 7.20 5.83
CA GLY A 106 7.79 6.27 6.84
C GLY A 106 7.99 6.81 8.26
N ARG A 107 9.19 7.31 8.57
CA ARG A 107 9.51 7.90 9.88
C ARG A 107 8.71 9.17 10.16
N GLN A 108 8.56 10.04 9.17
CA GLN A 108 7.81 11.29 9.32
C GLN A 108 6.31 11.03 9.58
N TYR A 109 5.69 10.11 8.85
CA TYR A 109 4.29 9.74 9.11
C TYR A 109 4.11 9.09 10.47
N ARG A 110 5.06 8.26 10.93
CA ARG A 110 5.03 7.68 12.28
C ARG A 110 5.03 8.74 13.37
N LEU A 111 5.97 9.67 13.30
CA LEU A 111 6.09 10.75 14.29
C LEU A 111 4.84 11.64 14.28
N THR A 112 4.40 12.05 13.09
CA THR A 112 3.20 12.87 12.93
C THR A 112 1.97 12.16 13.48
N GLY A 113 1.79 10.87 13.15
CA GLY A 113 0.71 10.04 13.66
C GLY A 113 0.74 9.93 15.18
N HIS A 114 1.91 9.64 15.77
CA HIS A 114 2.09 9.53 17.21
C HIS A 114 1.68 10.82 17.94
N TYR A 115 2.25 11.97 17.57
CA TYR A 115 1.95 13.24 18.23
C TYR A 115 0.50 13.67 18.00
N THR A 116 -0.03 13.52 16.78
CA THR A 116 -1.42 13.91 16.48
C THR A 116 -2.42 13.08 17.28
N ILE A 117 -2.14 11.79 17.54
CA ILE A 117 -3.01 10.95 18.37
C ILE A 117 -3.06 11.44 19.83
N TYR A 118 -1.96 11.93 20.39
CA TYR A 118 -1.96 12.46 21.76
C TYR A 118 -2.59 13.86 21.87
N LEU A 119 -2.65 14.60 20.76
CA LEU A 119 -3.21 15.95 20.73
C LEU A 119 -4.72 15.98 20.44
N LEU A 120 -5.29 14.89 19.94
CA LEU A 120 -6.73 14.72 19.66
C LEU A 120 -7.44 14.00 20.80
#